data_AF-A0A7Y4RC31-F1
#
_entry.id   AF-A0A7Y4RC31-F1
#
_cell.length_a   1.000
_cell.length_b   1.000
_cell.length_c   1.000
_cell.angle_alpha   90.00
_cell.angle_beta   90.00
_cell.angle_gamma   90.00
#
_symmetry.space_group_name_H-M   'P 1'
#
loop_
_entity.id
_entity.type
_entity.pdbx_description
1 polymer ?
#
loop_
_entity_poly.entity_id
_entity_poly.type
_entity_poly.pdbx_seq_one_letter_code
_entity_poly.pdbx_strand_id
1 'polypeptide(L)' 'MDALGINTGLLFVQILPVILFIGLPVISLLDLRKKNLSGVTLGIWALIICAIPVIGSLAYWLIKPSAEIR' A
#
# COMPACT_ATOMS: atom_id res chain seq x y z
N MET A 1 23.03 27.19 0.50
CA MET A 1 23.19 26.18 1.58
C MET A 1 23.32 24.86 0.85
N ASP A 2 24.52 24.58 0.36
CA ASP A 2 24.80 23.53 -0.64
C ASP A 2 25.97 22.64 -0.17
N ALA A 3 26.15 22.52 1.15
CA ALA A 3 27.31 21.83 1.74
C ALA A 3 27.31 20.31 1.51
N LEU A 4 26.23 19.74 0.94
CA LEU A 4 26.09 18.31 0.68
C LEU A 4 25.80 17.95 -0.79
N GLY A 5 25.66 18.93 -1.70
CA GLY A 5 25.27 18.68 -3.10
C GLY A 5 23.87 18.04 -3.26
N ILE A 6 23.07 18.07 -2.20
CA ILE A 6 21.74 17.47 -2.14
C ILE A 6 20.71 18.50 -2.62
N ASN A 7 20.16 18.29 -3.80
CA ASN A 7 19.05 19.10 -4.30
C ASN A 7 17.75 18.65 -3.58
N THR A 8 17.26 19.50 -2.68
CA THR A 8 16.03 19.24 -1.90
C THR A 8 14.84 18.89 -2.78
N GLY A 9 14.69 19.53 -3.95
CA GLY A 9 13.63 19.20 -4.90
C GLY A 9 13.77 17.78 -5.46
N LEU A 10 14.99 17.36 -5.81
CA LEU A 10 15.25 15.99 -6.26
C LEU A 10 15.04 14.96 -5.15
N LEU A 11 15.37 15.27 -3.90
CA LEU A 11 15.08 14.38 -2.77
C LEU A 11 13.59 14.08 -2.62
N PHE A 12 12.72 15.10 -2.72
CA PHE A 12 11.28 14.90 -2.63
C PHE A 12 10.77 13.97 -3.73
N VAL A 13 11.26 14.17 -4.97
CA VAL A 13 10.90 13.32 -6.10
C VAL A 13 11.41 11.88 -5.93
N GLN A 14 12.55 11.68 -5.27
CA GLN A 14 13.12 10.35 -5.03
C GLN A 14 12.43 9.59 -3.90
N ILE A 15 11.99 10.28 -2.85
CA ILE A 15 11.32 9.66 -1.70
C ILE A 15 9.89 9.23 -2.05
N LEU A 16 9.20 9.97 -2.93
CA LEU A 16 7.81 9.70 -3.29
C LEU A 16 7.57 8.28 -3.87
N PRO A 17 8.36 7.78 -4.85
CA PRO A 17 8.26 6.40 -5.32
C PRO A 17 8.47 5.37 -4.22
N VAL A 18 9.39 5.60 -3.28
CA VAL A 18 9.66 4.67 -2.17
C VAL A 18 8.43 4.58 -1.26
N ILE A 19 7.83 5.73 -0.92
CA ILE A 19 6.60 5.77 -0.13
C ILE A 19 5.44 5.08 -0.87
N LEU A 20 5.33 5.27 -2.19
CA LEU A 20 4.25 4.66 -2.98
C LEU A 20 4.43 3.14 -3.16
N PHE A 21 5.66 2.67 -3.38
CA PHE A 21 5.92 1.25 -3.61
C PHE A 21 6.05 0.43 -2.33
N ILE A 22 6.41 1.04 -1.19
CA ILE A 22 6.58 0.33 0.08
C ILE A 22 5.52 0.76 1.09
N GLY A 23 5.33 2.06 1.27
CA GLY A 23 4.37 2.59 2.25
C GLY A 23 2.94 2.18 1.95
N LEU A 24 2.46 2.41 0.71
CA LEU A 24 1.07 2.13 0.35
C LEU A 24 0.70 0.63 0.51
N PRO A 25 1.51 -0.34 0.07
CA PRO A 25 1.25 -1.77 0.30
C PRO A 25 1.31 -2.17 1.76
N VAL A 26 2.31 -1.70 2.50
CA VAL A 26 2.45 -2.02 3.92
C VAL A 26 1.24 -1.52 4.70
N ILE A 27 0.82 -0.27 4.47
CA ILE A 27 -0.37 0.30 5.12
C ILE A 27 -1.62 -0.51 4.73
N SER A 28 -1.76 -0.90 3.46
CA SER A 28 -2.89 -1.70 2.99
C SER A 28 -2.94 -3.09 3.63
N LEU A 29 -1.79 -3.76 3.78
CA LEU A 29 -1.71 -5.06 4.46
C LEU A 29 -1.99 -4.95 5.96
N LEU A 30 -1.51 -3.88 6.62
CA LEU A 30 -1.80 -3.62 8.03
C LEU A 30 -3.28 -3.32 8.26
N ASP A 31 -3.93 -2.62 7.33
CA ASP A 31 -5.38 -2.40 7.38
C ASP A 31 -6.16 -3.68 7.09
N LEU A 32 -5.75 -4.45 6.08
CA LEU A 32 -6.36 -5.74 5.71
C LEU A 32 -6.34 -6.72 6.89
N ARG A 33 -5.24 -6.78 7.65
CA ARG A 33 -5.12 -7.62 8.86
C ARG A 33 -6.20 -7.32 9.91
N LYS A 34 -6.72 -6.08 9.95
CA LYS A 34 -7.75 -5.66 10.90
C LYS A 34 -9.16 -5.96 10.42
N LYS A 35 -9.34 -6.39 9.16
CA LYS A 35 -10.65 -6.69 8.60
C LYS A 35 -11.11 -8.09 9.01
N ASN A 36 -12.37 -8.21 9.41
CA ASN A 36 -13.03 -9.49 9.64
C ASN A 36 -13.46 -10.12 8.30
N LEU A 37 -12.49 -10.56 7.48
CA LEU A 37 -12.77 -11.27 6.23
C LEU A 37 -12.60 -12.77 6.43
N SER A 38 -13.24 -13.57 5.58
CA SER A 38 -12.95 -15.00 5.52
C SER A 38 -11.47 -15.23 5.17
N GLY A 39 -10.89 -16.34 5.63
CA GLY A 39 -9.47 -16.63 5.43
C GLY A 39 -9.06 -16.65 3.95
N VAL A 40 -9.93 -17.15 3.08
CA VAL A 40 -9.70 -17.17 1.61
C VAL A 40 -9.71 -15.76 1.04
N THR A 41 -10.72 -14.95 1.35
CA THR A 41 -10.81 -13.57 0.86
C THR A 41 -9.65 -12.71 1.36
N LEU A 42 -9.25 -12.87 2.62
CA LEU A 42 -8.08 -12.20 3.18
C LEU A 42 -6.80 -12.61 2.44
N GLY A 43 -6.61 -13.91 2.21
CA GLY A 43 -5.44 -14.43 1.49
C GLY A 43 -5.33 -13.90 0.06
N ILE A 44 -6.45 -13.84 -0.67
CA ILE A 44 -6.49 -13.29 -2.04
C ILE A 44 -6.09 -11.82 -2.04
N TRP A 45 -6.63 -11.01 -1.13
CA TRP A 45 -6.27 -9.60 -1.03
C TRP A 45 -4.80 -9.39 -0.68
N ALA A 46 -4.26 -10.18 0.24
CA ALA A 46 -2.85 -10.12 0.57
C ALA A 46 -1.98 -10.46 -0.64
N LEU A 47 -2.36 -11.48 -1.42
CA LEU A 47 -1.63 -11.92 -2.61
C LEU A 47 -1.68 -10.85 -3.71
N ILE A 48 -2.84 -10.22 -3.94
CA ILE A 48 -2.99 -9.11 -4.90
C ILE A 48 -2.11 -7.92 -4.51
N ILE A 49 -2.13 -7.51 -3.23
CA ILE A 49 -1.31 -6.40 -2.75
C ILE A 49 0.18 -6.75 -2.85
N CYS A 50 0.59 -7.99 -2.60
CA CYS A 50 2.00 -8.37 -2.74
C CYS A 50 2.45 -8.47 -4.21
N ALA A 51 1.60 -8.99 -5.11
CA ALA A 51 1.93 -9.21 -6.51
C ALA A 51 1.99 -7.90 -7.31
N ILE A 52 1.07 -6.97 -7.04
CA ILE A 52 1.00 -5.69 -7.73
C ILE A 52 0.83 -4.58 -6.69
N PRO A 53 1.92 -4.12 -6.04
CA PRO A 53 1.84 -3.34 -4.81
C PRO A 53 1.05 -2.04 -4.93
N VAL A 54 1.30 -1.26 -5.99
CA VAL A 54 0.60 0.02 -6.18
C VAL A 54 -0.87 -0.22 -6.55
N ILE A 55 -1.14 -0.98 -7.61
CA ILE A 55 -2.51 -1.17 -8.14
C ILE A 55 -3.36 -2.01 -7.18
N GLY A 56 -2.80 -3.08 -6.61
CA GLY A 56 -3.49 -3.95 -5.66
C GLY A 56 -3.89 -3.22 -4.39
N SER A 57 -3.02 -2.35 -3.87
CA SER A 57 -3.36 -1.45 -2.76
C SER A 57 -4.47 -0.49 -3.15
N LEU A 58 -4.36 0.19 -4.30
CA LEU A 58 -5.41 1.11 -4.75
C LEU A 58 -6.76 0.41 -4.93
N ALA A 59 -6.78 -0.78 -5.53
CA ALA A 59 -7.97 -1.60 -5.67
C ALA A 59 -8.57 -1.98 -4.30
N TYR A 60 -7.73 -2.33 -3.33
CA TYR A 60 -8.14 -2.63 -1.96
C TYR A 60 -8.85 -1.43 -1.31
N TRP A 61 -8.26 -0.24 -1.43
CA TRP A 61 -8.82 0.99 -0.87
C TRP A 61 -10.06 1.51 -1.62
N LEU A 62 -10.18 1.18 -2.91
CA LEU A 62 -11.35 1.51 -3.73
C LEU A 62 -12.54 0.61 -3.39
N ILE A 63 -12.31 -0.71 -3.32
CA ILE A 63 -13.36 -1.71 -3.06
C ILE A 63 -13.72 -1.75 -1.57
N LYS A 64 -12.76 -1.51 -0.68
CA LYS A 64 -12.90 -1.60 0.78
C LYS A 64 -13.59 -2.91 1.19
N PRO A 65 -12.97 -4.08 0.94
CA PRO A 65 -13.60 -5.36 1.23
C PRO A 65 -14.01 -5.42 2.71
N SER A 66 -15.31 -5.55 2.94
CA SER A 66 -15.93 -5.77 4.26
C SER A 66 -16.61 -7.12 4.24
N ALA A 67 -16.65 -7.81 5.39
CA ALA A 67 -17.52 -8.97 5.52
C ALA A 67 -18.94 -8.57 5.13
N GLU A 68 -19.53 -9.37 4.26
CA GLU A 68 -20.96 -9.34 3.98
C GLU A 68 -21.66 -9.58 5.33
N ILE A 69 -22.47 -8.61 5.76
CA ILE A 69 -23.36 -8.80 6.92
C ILE A 69 -24.38 -9.84 6.46
N ARG A 70 -24.16 -11.09 6.86
CA ARG A 70 -25.15 -12.14 6.71
C ARG A 70 -26.27 -11.94 7.73
#